data_AF-A0A1C6NU11-F1
#
_entry.id   AF-A0A1C6NU11-F1
#
_cell.length_a   1.000
_cell.length_b   1.000
_cell.length_c   1.000
_cell.angle_alpha   90.00
_cell.angle_beta   90.00
_cell.angle_gamma   90.00
#
_symmetry.space_group_name_H-M   'P 1'
#
loop_
_entity.id
_entity.type
_entity.pdbx_description
1 polymer ?
#
loop_
_entity_poly.entity_id
_entity_poly.type
_entity_poly.pdbx_seq_one_letter_code
_entity_poly.pdbx_strand_id
1 'polypeptide(L)'
;MGDQAGEGLVRQRYPELLAWLSARESEFDRWAAGQGPPGRWDFGAESLDDLEEVVRERFPREEDLLGAKDDAFVQGATWYVGEAVRRSFEACGTHDPLVWMYDPAPPAGHPRSGFFDPATRVVTDTPFVGAPDSVDGEWVYPLGVLNELYSTVDEWGEPVEPRLRGALHDPYDDEDDEDDEGDEGDEEV
;
A
#
# COMPACT_ATOMS: atom_id res chain seq x y z
N MET A 1 -15.19 8.84 23.20
CA MET A 1 -15.61 9.24 21.85
C MET A 1 -15.38 10.74 21.59
N GLY A 2 -14.24 11.32 22.00
CA GLY A 2 -13.99 12.76 21.83
C GLY A 2 -12.56 13.16 21.45
N ASP A 3 -11.65 12.20 21.28
CA ASP A 3 -10.23 12.48 21.00
C ASP A 3 -9.78 11.94 19.63
N GLN A 4 -10.54 11.00 19.05
CA GLN A 4 -10.18 10.21 17.87
C GLN A 4 -10.10 11.05 16.58
N ALA A 5 -11.06 11.95 16.37
CA ALA A 5 -11.01 12.90 15.26
C ALA A 5 -9.83 13.88 15.37
N GLY A 6 -9.37 14.15 16.60
CA GLY A 6 -8.18 14.97 16.85
C GLY A 6 -6.90 14.25 16.46
N GLU A 7 -6.78 12.96 16.78
CA GLU A 7 -5.65 12.11 16.44
C GLU A 7 -5.52 11.88 14.92
N GLY A 8 -6.64 11.62 14.23
CA GLY A 8 -6.66 11.52 12.76
C GLY A 8 -6.18 12.81 12.07
N LEU A 9 -6.64 13.97 12.53
CA LEU A 9 -6.19 15.27 12.00
C LEU A 9 -4.71 15.55 12.24
N VAL A 10 -4.14 15.09 13.37
CA VAL A 10 -2.70 15.22 13.65
C VAL A 10 -1.88 14.37 12.68
N ARG A 11 -2.31 13.12 12.42
CA ARG A 11 -1.64 12.21 11.47
C ARG A 11 -1.66 12.75 10.04
N GLN A 12 -2.77 13.32 9.59
CA GLN A 12 -2.91 13.89 8.24
C GLN A 12 -2.13 15.19 8.05
N ARG A 13 -1.86 15.94 9.13
CA ARG A 13 -1.17 17.24 9.07
C ARG A 13 0.27 17.18 9.53
N TYR A 14 0.84 15.98 9.63
CA TYR A 14 2.22 15.81 10.03
C TYR A 14 3.15 16.53 9.03
N PRO A 15 4.05 17.43 9.46
CA PRO A 15 4.81 18.30 8.54
C PRO A 15 5.65 17.54 7.52
N GLU A 16 6.34 16.48 7.95
CA GLU A 16 7.15 15.65 7.07
C GLU A 16 6.30 14.89 6.04
N LEU A 17 5.09 14.46 6.41
CA LEU A 17 4.14 13.86 5.47
C LEU A 17 3.74 14.88 4.40
N LEU A 18 3.34 16.09 4.80
CA LEU A 18 2.92 17.13 3.86
C LEU A 18 4.05 17.55 2.92
N ALA A 19 5.27 17.69 3.45
CA ALA A 19 6.45 17.98 2.65
C ALA A 19 6.76 16.85 1.65
N TRP A 20 6.67 15.60 2.10
CA TRP A 20 6.89 14.43 1.26
C TRP A 20 5.84 14.33 0.15
N LEU A 21 4.54 14.46 0.45
CA LEU A 21 3.46 14.42 -0.54
C LEU A 21 3.65 15.50 -1.61
N SER A 22 3.96 16.73 -1.19
CA SER A 22 4.22 17.83 -2.13
C SER A 22 5.42 17.55 -3.02
N ALA A 23 6.51 16.97 -2.47
CA ALA A 23 7.66 16.58 -3.25
C ALA A 23 7.32 15.47 -4.26
N ARG A 24 6.61 14.41 -3.83
CA ARG A 24 6.22 13.29 -4.70
C ARG A 24 5.32 13.74 -5.85
N GLU A 25 4.32 14.55 -5.57
CA GLU A 25 3.43 15.11 -6.59
C GLU A 25 4.23 15.94 -7.62
N SER A 26 5.15 16.79 -7.17
CA SER A 26 5.96 17.63 -8.05
C SER A 26 7.01 16.87 -8.88
N GLU A 27 7.46 15.72 -8.39
CA GLU A 27 8.51 14.91 -9.01
C GLU A 27 7.97 13.73 -9.83
N PHE A 28 6.66 13.46 -9.76
CA PHE A 28 6.05 12.28 -10.36
C PHE A 28 6.40 12.12 -11.84
N ASP A 29 6.22 13.16 -12.66
CA ASP A 29 6.51 13.10 -14.11
C ASP A 29 7.97 12.67 -14.39
N ARG A 30 8.91 13.16 -13.57
CA ARG A 30 10.33 12.80 -13.70
C ARG A 30 10.58 11.37 -13.24
N TRP A 31 9.97 10.95 -12.14
CA TRP A 31 10.09 9.58 -11.63
C TRP A 31 9.52 8.58 -12.64
N ALA A 32 8.31 8.85 -13.17
CA ALA A 32 7.58 8.06 -14.14
C ALA A 32 8.36 7.90 -15.46
N ALA A 33 8.91 9.00 -15.99
CA ALA A 33 9.75 8.96 -17.19
C ALA A 33 11.05 8.15 -17.01
N GLY A 34 11.51 7.97 -15.76
CA GLY A 34 12.66 7.14 -15.45
C GLY A 34 12.38 5.64 -15.51
N GLN A 35 11.11 5.22 -15.39
CA GLN A 35 10.73 3.80 -15.29
C GLN A 35 10.06 3.25 -16.55
N GLY A 36 9.61 4.12 -17.47
CA GLY A 36 8.91 3.67 -18.66
C GLY A 36 8.50 4.80 -19.60
N PRO A 37 7.88 4.46 -20.75
CA PRO A 37 7.35 5.43 -21.68
C PRO A 37 6.24 6.30 -21.05
N PRO A 38 6.01 7.52 -21.57
CA PRO A 38 4.89 8.36 -21.15
C PRO A 38 3.55 7.63 -21.29
N GLY A 39 2.67 7.82 -20.31
CA GLY A 39 1.32 7.23 -20.31
C GLY A 39 1.25 5.78 -19.81
N ARG A 40 2.38 5.16 -19.44
CA ARG A 40 2.40 3.83 -18.79
C ARG A 40 1.86 3.87 -17.35
N TRP A 41 2.07 4.99 -16.67
CA TRP A 41 1.79 5.14 -15.24
C TRP A 41 0.46 5.87 -15.03
N ASP A 42 -0.63 5.11 -15.08
CA ASP A 42 -2.02 5.61 -15.02
C ASP A 42 -2.75 5.30 -13.70
N PHE A 43 -2.05 4.67 -12.75
CA PHE A 43 -2.56 4.20 -11.46
C PHE A 43 -3.59 3.06 -11.55
N GLY A 44 -3.69 2.38 -12.70
CA GLY A 44 -4.50 1.17 -12.87
C GLY A 44 -3.77 -0.13 -12.55
N ALA A 45 -4.48 -1.25 -12.56
CA ALA A 45 -3.94 -2.58 -12.25
C ALA A 45 -2.76 -2.98 -13.15
N GLU A 46 -2.84 -2.74 -14.46
CA GLU A 46 -1.76 -3.05 -15.40
C GLU A 46 -0.49 -2.25 -15.10
N SER A 47 -0.63 -0.98 -14.72
CA SER A 47 0.53 -0.16 -14.31
C SER A 47 1.16 -0.62 -12.99
N LEU A 48 0.40 -1.30 -12.13
CA LEU A 48 0.94 -1.92 -10.91
C LEU A 48 1.69 -3.20 -11.22
N ASP A 49 1.25 -4.00 -12.20
CA ASP A 49 2.02 -5.14 -12.71
C ASP A 49 3.36 -4.67 -13.29
N ASP A 50 3.31 -3.58 -14.07
CA ASP A 50 4.51 -2.95 -14.61
C ASP A 50 5.46 -2.45 -13.52
N LEU A 51 4.92 -1.84 -12.45
CA LEU A 51 5.71 -1.41 -11.29
C LEU A 51 6.34 -2.60 -10.57
N GLU A 52 5.60 -3.69 -10.43
CA GLU A 52 6.07 -4.92 -9.78
C GLU A 52 7.30 -5.47 -10.48
N GLU A 53 7.27 -5.56 -11.82
CA GLU A 53 8.42 -6.01 -12.60
C GLU A 53 9.66 -5.12 -12.36
N VAL A 54 9.49 -3.79 -12.38
CA VAL A 54 10.58 -2.83 -12.14
C VAL A 54 11.14 -2.97 -10.72
N VAL A 55 10.28 -3.16 -9.72
CA VAL A 55 10.68 -3.35 -8.31
C VAL A 55 11.47 -4.65 -8.16
N ARG A 56 10.97 -5.77 -8.70
CA ARG A 56 11.63 -7.08 -8.63
C ARG A 56 12.97 -7.11 -9.37
N GLU A 57 13.09 -6.40 -10.50
CA GLU A 57 14.36 -6.27 -11.23
C GLU A 57 15.39 -5.48 -10.41
N ARG A 58 14.97 -4.39 -9.76
CA ARG A 58 15.87 -3.49 -9.03
C ARG A 58 16.25 -4.00 -7.64
N PHE A 59 15.34 -4.67 -6.96
CA PHE A 59 15.50 -5.17 -5.60
C PHE A 59 15.18 -6.68 -5.59
N PRO A 60 16.18 -7.56 -5.73
CA PRO A 60 15.95 -9.00 -5.75
C PRO A 60 15.53 -9.59 -4.40
N ARG A 61 15.67 -8.83 -3.30
CA ARG A 61 15.35 -9.26 -1.94
C ARG A 61 14.62 -8.17 -1.15
N GLU A 62 13.83 -8.61 -0.19
CA GLU A 62 13.15 -7.77 0.80
C GLU A 62 14.11 -6.78 1.48
N GLU A 63 15.24 -7.29 1.99
CA GLU A 63 16.24 -6.48 2.69
C GLU A 63 16.84 -5.37 1.81
N ASP A 64 16.94 -5.61 0.50
CA ASP A 64 17.44 -4.64 -0.47
C ASP A 64 16.43 -3.49 -0.66
N LEU A 65 15.13 -3.82 -0.74
CA LEU A 65 14.05 -2.84 -0.83
C LEU A 65 13.96 -1.98 0.45
N LEU A 66 13.86 -2.63 1.61
CA LEU A 66 13.74 -1.94 2.90
C LEU A 66 15.01 -1.16 3.25
N GLY A 67 16.17 -1.65 2.85
CA GLY A 67 17.45 -0.94 3.00
C GLY A 67 17.57 0.30 2.12
N ALA A 68 16.74 0.41 1.08
CA ALA A 68 16.69 1.55 0.16
C ALA A 68 15.41 2.39 0.32
N LYS A 69 14.68 2.28 1.44
CA LYS A 69 13.40 2.97 1.60
C LYS A 69 13.49 4.50 1.59
N ASP A 70 14.66 5.07 1.86
CA ASP A 70 14.94 6.49 1.72
C ASP A 70 15.34 6.89 0.28
N ASP A 71 15.55 5.93 -0.63
CA ASP A 71 15.85 6.18 -2.05
C ASP A 71 14.66 6.81 -2.77
N ALA A 72 14.96 7.71 -3.70
CA ALA A 72 13.94 8.42 -4.47
C ALA A 72 13.03 7.50 -5.27
N PHE A 73 13.54 6.35 -5.75
CA PHE A 73 12.70 5.37 -6.44
C PHE A 73 11.72 4.71 -5.49
N VAL A 74 12.19 4.20 -4.33
CA VAL A 74 11.33 3.49 -3.38
C VAL A 74 10.26 4.43 -2.84
N GLN A 75 10.63 5.65 -2.45
CA GLN A 75 9.65 6.65 -2.05
C GLN A 75 8.62 6.97 -3.16
N GLY A 76 9.06 7.02 -4.43
CA GLY A 76 8.15 7.21 -5.56
C GLY A 76 7.21 6.03 -5.79
N ALA A 77 7.71 4.80 -5.68
CA ALA A 77 6.91 3.58 -5.77
C ALA A 77 5.90 3.47 -4.63
N THR A 78 6.31 3.77 -3.39
CA THR A 78 5.43 3.84 -2.21
C THR A 78 4.30 4.84 -2.44
N TRP A 79 4.62 6.03 -2.94
CA TRP A 79 3.61 7.03 -3.27
C TRP A 79 2.67 6.57 -4.39
N TYR A 80 3.21 5.97 -5.45
CA TYR A 80 2.43 5.49 -6.59
C TYR A 80 1.39 4.43 -6.18
N VAL A 81 1.81 3.43 -5.42
CA VAL A 81 0.92 2.38 -4.89
C VAL A 81 -0.17 3.00 -4.01
N GLY A 82 0.18 3.92 -3.11
CA GLY A 82 -0.82 4.57 -2.26
C GLY A 82 -1.83 5.41 -3.06
N GLU A 83 -1.39 6.13 -4.09
CA GLU A 83 -2.32 6.86 -4.97
C GLU A 83 -3.20 5.94 -5.81
N ALA A 84 -2.68 4.79 -6.26
CA ALA A 84 -3.47 3.78 -6.98
C ALA A 84 -4.58 3.21 -6.09
N VAL A 85 -4.24 2.85 -4.85
CA VAL A 85 -5.20 2.41 -3.82
C VAL A 85 -6.27 3.48 -3.59
N ARG A 86 -5.87 4.72 -3.31
CA ARG A 86 -6.81 5.83 -3.06
C ARG A 86 -7.80 6.03 -4.21
N ARG A 87 -7.32 6.00 -5.45
CA ARG A 87 -8.15 6.19 -6.65
C ARG A 87 -9.07 5.02 -6.93
N SER A 88 -8.60 3.78 -6.68
CA SER A 88 -9.43 2.58 -6.83
C SER A 88 -10.63 2.61 -5.88
N PHE A 89 -10.37 2.91 -4.60
CA PHE A 89 -11.44 2.99 -3.59
C PHE A 89 -12.41 4.15 -3.84
N GLU A 90 -11.89 5.31 -4.27
CA GLU A 90 -12.74 6.43 -4.68
C GLU A 90 -13.65 6.03 -5.86
N ALA A 91 -13.14 5.22 -6.81
CA ALA A 91 -13.92 4.75 -7.96
C ALA A 91 -14.99 3.71 -7.57
N CYS A 92 -14.73 2.87 -6.56
CA CYS A 92 -15.72 1.92 -6.03
C CYS A 92 -16.87 2.64 -5.30
N GLY A 93 -16.59 3.76 -4.62
CA GLY A 93 -17.60 4.60 -3.97
C GLY A 93 -18.31 3.94 -2.77
N THR A 94 -17.79 2.83 -2.26
CA THR A 94 -18.30 2.06 -1.12
C THR A 94 -17.82 2.59 0.23
N HIS A 95 -16.73 3.35 0.25
CA HIS A 95 -16.05 3.83 1.47
C HIS A 95 -15.80 5.34 1.47
N ASP A 96 -15.52 5.88 2.66
CA ASP A 96 -14.99 7.23 2.79
C ASP A 96 -13.67 7.38 2.01
N PRO A 97 -13.41 8.55 1.38
CA PRO A 97 -12.19 8.76 0.62
C PRO A 97 -10.94 8.52 1.47
N LEU A 98 -10.09 7.60 1.02
CA LEU A 98 -8.84 7.29 1.70
C LEU A 98 -7.90 8.51 1.66
N VAL A 99 -7.26 8.78 2.78
CA VAL A 99 -6.32 9.89 2.97
C VAL A 99 -4.95 9.39 3.40
N TRP A 100 -3.91 10.13 3.00
CA TRP A 100 -2.56 9.90 3.49
C TRP A 100 -2.42 10.33 4.95
N MET A 101 -1.76 9.49 5.73
CA MET A 101 -1.51 9.67 7.14
C MET A 101 -0.11 9.19 7.51
N TYR A 102 0.39 9.68 8.64
CA TYR A 102 1.61 9.19 9.26
C TYR A 102 1.46 9.24 10.78
N ASP A 103 1.89 8.19 11.46
CA ASP A 103 1.89 8.13 12.92
C ASP A 103 3.32 8.14 13.48
N PRO A 104 3.78 9.25 14.09
CA PRO A 104 5.10 9.32 14.72
C PRO A 104 5.20 8.50 16.03
N ALA A 105 4.07 7.97 16.52
CA ALA A 105 3.98 7.15 17.71
C ALA A 105 3.35 5.78 17.36
N PRO A 106 4.11 4.88 16.71
CA PRO A 106 3.57 3.60 16.27
C PRO A 106 3.01 2.76 17.43
N PRO A 107 2.16 1.76 17.14
CA PRO A 107 1.54 0.90 18.14
C PRO A 107 2.56 0.30 19.11
N ALA A 108 2.11 0.07 20.36
CA ALA A 108 2.95 -0.47 21.42
C ALA A 108 3.70 -1.73 20.97
N GLY A 109 5.01 -1.78 21.21
CA GLY A 109 5.89 -2.87 20.77
C GLY A 109 6.72 -2.56 19.52
N HIS A 110 6.42 -1.49 18.79
CA HIS A 110 7.23 -1.04 17.65
C HIS A 110 8.24 0.03 18.07
N PRO A 111 9.48 -0.03 17.57
CA PRO A 111 10.47 1.00 17.84
C PRO A 111 10.03 2.32 17.21
N ARG A 112 10.01 3.39 18.00
CA ARG A 112 9.87 4.75 17.46
C ARG A 112 11.05 5.03 16.55
N SER A 113 10.75 5.49 15.35
CA SER A 113 11.72 5.81 14.31
C SER A 113 11.28 7.05 13.54
N GLY A 114 12.23 7.68 12.86
CA GLY A 114 11.93 8.83 12.01
C GLY A 114 11.13 8.45 10.77
N PHE A 115 10.56 9.46 10.12
CA PHE A 115 9.89 9.33 8.83
C PHE A 115 10.84 8.74 7.78
N PHE A 116 10.55 7.54 7.26
CA PHE A 116 11.44 6.75 6.39
C PHE A 116 12.85 6.52 6.99
N ASP A 117 12.98 6.20 8.27
CA ASP A 117 14.29 6.04 8.93
C ASP A 117 15.14 4.89 8.31
N PRO A 118 16.24 5.19 7.59
CA PRO A 118 17.04 4.17 6.92
C PRO A 118 17.78 3.23 7.90
N ALA A 119 17.82 3.56 9.20
CA ALA A 119 18.39 2.70 10.23
C ALA A 119 17.47 1.53 10.59
N THR A 120 16.19 1.56 10.20
CA THR A 120 15.23 0.50 10.47
C THR A 120 14.90 -0.29 9.20
N ARG A 121 14.29 -1.45 9.38
CA ARG A 121 13.71 -2.28 8.30
C ARG A 121 12.22 -2.50 8.53
N VAL A 122 11.56 -1.56 9.21
CA VAL A 122 10.12 -1.60 9.44
C VAL A 122 9.41 -0.74 8.40
N VAL A 123 8.16 -1.09 8.10
CA VAL A 123 7.27 -0.31 7.23
C VAL A 123 6.41 0.68 8.03
N THR A 124 6.28 0.49 9.34
CA THR A 124 5.44 1.31 10.23
C THR A 124 5.96 2.73 10.46
N ASP A 125 7.16 3.05 9.97
CA ASP A 125 7.72 4.40 9.99
C ASP A 125 7.59 5.14 8.65
N THR A 126 6.71 4.61 7.78
CA THR A 126 6.36 5.20 6.49
C THR A 126 4.90 5.65 6.46
N PRO A 127 4.53 6.57 5.56
CA PRO A 127 3.14 6.95 5.35
C PRO A 127 2.24 5.77 5.00
N PHE A 128 0.99 5.87 5.41
CA PHE A 128 -0.07 4.91 5.07
C PHE A 128 -1.29 5.63 4.52
N VAL A 129 -2.17 4.87 3.86
CA VAL A 129 -3.48 5.34 3.37
C VAL A 129 -4.59 4.61 4.12
N GLY A 130 -5.62 5.32 4.52
CA GLY A 130 -6.75 4.75 5.25
C GLY A 130 -7.90 5.75 5.32
N ALA A 131 -9.06 5.33 5.84
CA ALA A 131 -10.16 6.27 6.03
C ALA A 131 -9.75 7.34 7.08
N PRO A 132 -10.28 8.58 6.99
CA PRO A 132 -9.85 9.69 7.84
C PRO A 132 -9.97 9.42 9.35
N ASP A 133 -10.97 8.61 9.71
CA ASP A 133 -11.32 8.23 11.08
C ASP A 133 -10.92 6.78 11.43
N SER A 134 -10.21 6.08 10.53
CA SER A 134 -9.77 4.70 10.73
C SER A 134 -8.97 4.55 12.02
N VAL A 135 -9.28 3.47 12.75
CA VAL A 135 -8.53 3.03 13.92
C VAL A 135 -7.66 1.82 13.55
N ASP A 136 -6.63 1.58 14.36
CA ASP A 136 -5.64 0.51 14.22
C ASP A 136 -6.06 -0.69 13.33
N GLY A 137 -5.37 -0.90 12.22
CA GLY A 137 -5.54 -2.09 11.35
C GLY A 137 -6.31 -1.84 10.06
N GLU A 138 -6.96 -0.69 9.90
CA GLU A 138 -7.78 -0.34 8.73
C GLU A 138 -7.04 0.52 7.68
N TRP A 139 -5.71 0.44 7.68
CA TRP A 139 -4.85 1.20 6.77
C TRP A 139 -3.98 0.29 5.93
N VAL A 140 -3.62 0.77 4.75
CA VAL A 140 -2.65 0.15 3.86
C VAL A 140 -1.34 0.91 4.00
N TYR A 141 -0.25 0.20 4.31
CA TYR A 141 1.11 0.73 4.17
C TYR A 141 1.60 0.41 2.75
N PRO A 142 1.74 1.41 1.85
CA PRO A 142 2.14 1.10 0.48
C PRO A 142 3.57 0.53 0.38
N LEU A 143 4.46 0.87 1.32
CA LEU A 143 5.76 0.18 1.43
C LEU A 143 5.59 -1.27 1.91
N GLY A 144 4.60 -1.53 2.76
CA GLY A 144 4.20 -2.88 3.15
C GLY A 144 3.77 -3.72 1.95
N VAL A 145 2.90 -3.19 1.10
CA VAL A 145 2.48 -3.85 -0.16
C VAL A 145 3.67 -4.17 -1.07
N LEU A 146 4.62 -3.23 -1.21
CA LEU A 146 5.86 -3.48 -1.96
C LEU A 146 6.73 -4.57 -1.30
N ASN A 147 6.80 -4.58 0.02
CA ASN A 147 7.54 -5.56 0.80
C ASN A 147 6.92 -6.97 0.72
N GLU A 148 5.59 -7.05 0.66
CA GLU A 148 4.87 -8.31 0.55
C GLU A 148 5.21 -9.08 -0.72
N LEU A 149 5.67 -8.42 -1.79
CA LEU A 149 6.14 -9.09 -3.02
C LEU A 149 7.19 -10.19 -2.79
N TYR A 150 7.89 -10.16 -1.66
CA TYR A 150 8.92 -11.14 -1.28
C TYR A 150 8.40 -12.25 -0.37
N SER A 151 7.16 -12.16 0.11
CA SER A 151 6.50 -13.22 0.87
C SER A 151 6.21 -14.41 -0.05
N THR A 152 6.63 -15.60 0.37
CA THR A 152 6.35 -16.85 -0.35
C THR A 152 5.30 -17.70 0.33
N VAL A 153 4.96 -17.37 1.57
CA VAL A 153 3.92 -18.03 2.35
C VAL A 153 3.08 -17.00 3.10
N ASP A 154 1.80 -17.30 3.30
CA ASP A 154 0.92 -16.50 4.15
C ASP A 154 1.10 -16.83 5.65
N GLU A 155 0.19 -16.30 6.48
CA GLU A 155 0.21 -16.52 7.94
C GLU A 155 -0.06 -17.98 8.35
N TRP A 156 -0.66 -18.79 7.48
CA TRP A 156 -0.94 -20.22 7.69
C TRP A 156 0.14 -21.12 7.10
N GLY A 157 1.12 -20.55 6.39
CA GLY A 157 2.23 -21.26 5.77
C GLY A 157 1.88 -21.81 4.38
N GLU A 158 0.78 -21.36 3.79
CA GLU A 158 0.36 -21.75 2.44
C GLU A 158 1.12 -20.92 1.40
N PRO A 159 1.49 -21.52 0.25
CA PRO A 159 2.26 -20.81 -0.76
C PRO A 159 1.45 -19.68 -1.37
N VAL A 160 2.02 -18.48 -1.39
CA VAL A 160 1.41 -17.29 -2.01
C VAL A 160 2.32 -16.69 -3.08
N GLU A 161 1.72 -16.07 -4.08
CA GLU A 161 2.41 -15.22 -5.05
C GLU A 161 1.78 -13.81 -5.01
N PRO A 162 2.18 -12.96 -4.05
CA PRO A 162 1.60 -11.65 -3.87
C PRO A 162 1.87 -10.75 -5.08
N ARG A 163 0.85 -9.95 -5.42
CA ARG A 163 0.84 -9.05 -6.58
C ARG A 163 0.48 -7.63 -6.17
N LEU A 164 1.14 -6.62 -6.76
CA LEU A 164 0.83 -5.23 -6.44
C LEU A 164 -0.62 -4.84 -6.75
N ARG A 165 -1.18 -5.36 -7.86
CA ARG A 165 -2.59 -5.13 -8.20
C ARG A 165 -3.57 -5.66 -7.14
N GLY A 166 -3.16 -6.61 -6.30
CA GLY A 166 -3.98 -7.12 -5.20
C GLY A 166 -4.33 -6.04 -4.18
N ALA A 167 -3.50 -5.00 -4.04
CA ALA A 167 -3.79 -3.87 -3.17
C ALA A 167 -4.94 -2.98 -3.66
N LEU A 168 -5.41 -3.15 -4.90
CA LEU A 168 -6.59 -2.45 -5.40
C LEU A 168 -7.90 -3.11 -4.96
N HIS A 169 -7.84 -4.36 -4.48
CA HIS A 169 -8.98 -5.06 -3.92
C HIS A 169 -9.39 -4.40 -2.61
N ASP A 170 -10.69 -4.26 -2.41
CA ASP A 170 -11.25 -3.78 -1.16
C ASP A 170 -11.12 -4.89 -0.11
N PRO A 171 -10.33 -4.72 0.98
CA PRO A 171 -10.19 -5.74 2.01
C PRO A 171 -11.49 -5.90 2.83
N TYR A 172 -12.52 -5.09 2.57
CA TYR A 172 -13.84 -5.16 3.20
C TYR A 172 -14.93 -5.70 2.27
N ASP A 173 -14.60 -5.98 1.01
CA ASP A 173 -15.50 -6.66 0.08
C ASP A 173 -15.31 -8.17 0.30
N ASP A 174 -15.89 -8.65 1.40
CA ASP A 174 -16.14 -10.07 1.64
C ASP A 174 -17.26 -10.55 0.69
N GLU A 175 -17.10 -10.38 -0.63
CA GLU A 175 -17.70 -11.35 -1.54
C GLU A 175 -16.82 -12.60 -1.45
N ASP A 176 -17.04 -13.35 -0.36
CA ASP A 176 -16.74 -14.77 -0.27
C ASP A 176 -16.99 -15.37 -1.65
N ASP A 177 -15.97 -16.05 -2.18
CA ASP A 177 -16.16 -17.08 -3.19
C ASP A 177 -17.27 -18.02 -2.65
N GLU A 178 -18.53 -17.73 -2.96
CA GLU A 178 -19.61 -18.70 -2.86
C GLU A 178 -19.23 -19.79 -3.85
N ASP A 179 -18.59 -20.82 -3.31
CA ASP A 179 -18.33 -22.11 -3.92
C ASP A 179 -19.45 -22.41 -4.92
N ASP A 180 -19.09 -22.42 -6.21
CA ASP A 180 -19.85 -23.11 -7.24
C ASP A 180 -19.76 -24.61 -6.92
N GLU A 181 -20.48 -25.02 -5.87
CA GLU A 181 -20.81 -26.43 -5.63
C GLU A 181 -21.70 -26.84 -6.79
N GLY A 182 -21.03 -27.39 -7.81
CA GLY A 182 -21.66 -27.99 -8.96
C GLY A 182 -22.84 -28.86 -8.53
N ASP A 183 -23.97 -28.56 -9.15
CA ASP A 183 -25.18 -29.39 -9.21
C ASP A 183 -24.80 -30.82 -9.65
N GLU A 184 -24.41 -31.67 -8.70
CA GLU A 184 -24.34 -33.11 -8.89
C GLU A 184 -25.79 -33.62 -8.95
N GLY A 185 -26.29 -33.71 -10.17
CA GLY A 185 -27.58 -34.31 -10.46
C GLY A 185 -27.66 -35.73 -9.90
N ASP A 186 -28.53 -35.90 -8.91
CA ASP A 186 -29.04 -37.21 -8.49
C ASP A 186 -30.58 -37.17 -8.55
N GLU A 187 -31.12 -37.67 -9.67
CA GLU A 187 -32.45 -38.28 -9.68
C GLU A 187 -32.39 -39.52 -10.58
N GLU A 188 -31.93 -40.65 -10.01
CA GLU A 188 -32.45 -41.97 -10.37
C GLU A 188 -33.56 -42.36 -9.40
N VAL A 189 -34.82 -42.40 -9.87
CA VAL A 189 -35.82 -43.44 -9.53
C VAL A 189 -36.86 -43.61 -10.64
#